data_AF-A0A948SEZ9-F1
#
_entry.id   AF-A0A948SEZ9-F1
#
_cell.length_a   1.000
_cell.length_b   1.000
_cell.length_c   1.000
_cell.angle_alpha   90.00
_cell.angle_beta   90.00
_cell.angle_gamma   90.00
#
_symmetry.space_group_name_H-M   'P 1'
#
loop_
_entity.id
_entity.type
_entity.pdbx_description
1 polymer ?
#
loop_
_entity_poly.entity_id
_entity_poly.type
_entity_poly.pdbx_seq_one_letter_code
_entity_poly.pdbx_strand_id
1 'polypeptide(L)'
;MSTARVPGGVVHRLPSDLREALLGDAVALDAWRDITPLARNEFICWVEDAKKPETRERRIRRTREELEEGMRRPCCWPGCSHRERNGRA
;
A
#
# COMPACT_ATOMS: atom_id res chain seq x y z
N MET A 1 25.00 7.80 3.83
CA MET A 1 23.66 7.31 4.26
C MET A 1 22.84 7.07 3.01
N SER A 2 22.70 5.82 2.59
CA SER A 2 21.90 5.49 1.41
C SER A 2 20.46 5.86 1.70
N THR A 3 19.97 6.91 1.04
CA THR A 3 18.55 7.26 0.96
C THR A 3 17.83 6.09 0.28
N ALA A 4 17.51 5.06 1.05
CA ALA A 4 16.87 3.87 0.55
C ALA A 4 15.51 4.27 -0.01
N ARG A 5 15.43 4.33 -1.35
CA ARG A 5 14.22 4.71 -2.08
C ARG A 5 13.13 3.69 -1.76
N VAL A 6 12.03 4.14 -1.16
CA VAL A 6 10.86 3.29 -0.94
C VAL A 6 10.20 3.04 -2.29
N PRO A 7 10.09 1.78 -2.74
CA PRO A 7 9.55 1.48 -4.06
C PRO A 7 8.04 1.78 -4.13
N GLY A 8 7.57 2.27 -5.28
CA GLY A 8 6.14 2.48 -5.53
C GLY A 8 5.43 1.27 -6.13
N GLY A 9 4.19 1.49 -6.58
CA GLY A 9 3.40 0.52 -7.35
C GLY A 9 3.70 0.59 -8.84
N VAL A 10 3.00 -0.24 -9.61
CA VAL A 10 3.13 -0.32 -11.08
C VAL A 10 2.45 0.86 -11.79
N VAL A 11 1.22 1.18 -11.37
CA VAL A 11 0.40 2.27 -11.93
C VAL A 11 0.41 3.47 -11.00
N HIS A 12 0.28 3.23 -9.70
CA HIS A 12 0.20 4.27 -8.70
C HIS A 12 1.57 4.61 -8.11
N ARG A 13 1.88 5.90 -8.04
CA ARG A 13 3.08 6.40 -7.35
C ARG A 13 2.86 6.36 -5.85
N LEU A 14 3.91 6.07 -5.09
CA LEU A 14 3.84 6.09 -3.63
C LEU A 14 3.59 7.53 -3.13
N PRO A 15 2.47 7.80 -2.44
CA PRO A 15 2.21 9.14 -1.90
C PRO A 15 3.11 9.42 -0.69
N SER A 16 3.39 10.70 -0.43
CA SER A 16 4.38 11.14 0.55
C SER A 16 4.05 10.72 1.98
N ASP A 17 2.78 10.79 2.35
CA ASP A 17 2.29 10.40 3.68
C ASP A 17 2.40 8.89 3.94
N LEU A 18 2.10 8.05 2.94
CA LEU A 18 2.34 6.62 3.04
C LEU A 18 3.84 6.31 3.10
N ARG A 19 4.66 7.03 2.33
CA ARG A 19 6.11 6.91 2.40
C ARG A 19 6.64 7.24 3.78
N GLU A 20 6.20 8.34 4.38
CA GLU A 20 6.60 8.75 5.73
C GLU A 20 6.16 7.73 6.77
N ALA A 21 4.92 7.22 6.66
CA ALA A 21 4.42 6.16 7.51
C ALA A 21 5.28 4.89 7.45
N LEU A 22 5.68 4.45 6.26
CA LEU A 22 6.55 3.29 6.07
C LEU A 22 7.97 3.56 6.59
N LEU A 23 8.52 4.75 6.39
CA LEU A 23 9.85 5.07 6.92
C LEU A 23 9.90 5.13 8.45
N GLY A 24 8.77 5.38 9.11
CA GLY A 24 8.63 5.34 10.56
C GLY A 24 8.54 3.94 11.16
N ASP A 25 8.44 2.90 10.32
CA ASP A 25 8.20 1.52 10.75
C ASP A 25 9.07 0.55 9.93
N ALA A 26 10.14 0.07 10.55
CA ALA A 26 11.11 -0.79 9.89
C ALA A 26 10.51 -2.13 9.45
N VAL A 27 9.57 -2.70 10.22
CA VAL A 27 8.95 -3.99 9.91
C VAL A 27 8.04 -3.85 8.71
N ALA A 28 7.15 -2.84 8.72
CA ALA A 28 6.30 -2.56 7.58
C ALA A 28 7.10 -2.17 6.33
N LEU A 29 8.21 -1.44 6.48
CA LEU A 29 9.08 -1.05 5.36
C LEU A 29 9.75 -2.25 4.70
N ASP A 30 10.26 -3.20 5.48
CA ASP A 30 10.88 -4.40 4.93
C ASP A 30 9.84 -5.32 4.30
N ALA A 31 8.67 -5.49 4.93
CA ALA A 31 7.53 -6.17 4.32
C ALA A 31 7.13 -5.50 2.99
N TRP A 32 7.07 -4.17 2.95
CA TRP A 32 6.78 -3.40 1.74
C TRP A 32 7.80 -3.63 0.62
N ARG A 33 9.09 -3.78 0.96
CA ARG A 33 10.14 -4.10 0.00
C ARG A 33 10.07 -5.54 -0.49
N ASP A 34 9.53 -6.46 0.32
CA ASP A 34 9.40 -7.87 -0.01
C ASP A 34 8.13 -8.19 -0.84
N ILE A 35 7.06 -7.40 -0.70
CA ILE A 35 5.84 -7.61 -1.48
C ILE A 35 6.03 -7.27 -2.97
N THR A 36 5.21 -7.89 -3.83
CA THR A 36 5.27 -7.67 -5.28
C THR A 36 4.91 -6.22 -5.66
N PRO A 37 5.37 -5.71 -6.82
CA PRO A 37 4.95 -4.39 -7.31
C PRO A 37 3.42 -4.24 -7.44
N LEU A 38 2.71 -5.33 -7.75
CA LEU A 38 1.25 -5.35 -7.82
C LEU A 38 0.62 -5.19 -6.43
N ALA A 39 1.13 -5.88 -5.42
CA ALA A 39 0.68 -5.72 -4.03
C ALA A 39 0.84 -4.28 -3.53
N ARG A 40 2.01 -3.65 -3.80
CA ARG A 40 2.22 -2.22 -3.50
C ARG A 40 1.19 -1.35 -4.19
N ASN A 41 0.92 -1.62 -5.47
CA ASN A 41 -0.05 -0.89 -6.26
C ASN A 41 -1.47 -0.96 -5.65
N GLU A 42 -1.86 -2.12 -5.13
CA GLU A 42 -3.15 -2.30 -4.47
C GLU A 42 -3.25 -1.51 -3.16
N PHE A 43 -2.23 -1.54 -2.30
CA PHE A 43 -2.19 -0.72 -1.09
C PHE A 43 -2.21 0.77 -1.40
N ILE A 44 -1.44 1.22 -2.40
CA ILE A 44 -1.44 2.63 -2.80
C ILE A 44 -2.83 3.03 -3.31
N CYS A 45 -3.43 2.25 -4.21
CA CYS A 45 -4.77 2.53 -4.72
C CYS A 45 -5.79 2.61 -3.57
N TRP A 46 -5.64 1.76 -2.55
CA TRP A 46 -6.50 1.81 -1.37
C TRP A 46 -6.33 3.06 -0.54
N VAL A 47 -5.11 3.49 -0.29
CA VAL A 47 -4.88 4.75 0.42
C VAL A 47 -5.36 5.96 -0.42
N GLU A 48 -5.14 5.95 -1.73
CA GLU A 48 -5.55 7.03 -2.64
C GLU A 48 -7.07 7.16 -2.83
N ASP A 49 -7.81 6.05 -2.79
CA ASP A 49 -9.27 6.06 -2.90
C ASP A 49 -9.97 6.77 -1.71
N ALA A 50 -9.28 6.96 -0.58
CA ALA A 50 -9.82 7.67 0.56
C ALA A 50 -9.85 9.19 0.33
N LYS A 51 -11.04 9.70 -0.04
CA LYS A 51 -11.29 11.14 -0.27
C LYS A 51 -11.33 11.98 1.01
N LYS A 52 -11.62 11.36 2.16
CA LYS A 52 -11.68 12.04 3.46
C LYS A 52 -10.33 11.89 4.19
N PRO A 53 -9.73 12.98 4.72
CA PRO A 53 -8.45 12.92 5.42
C PRO A 53 -8.40 11.88 6.54
N GLU A 54 -9.45 11.79 7.36
CA GLU A 54 -9.50 10.88 8.51
C GLU A 54 -9.55 9.41 8.06
N THR A 55 -10.19 9.15 6.92
CA THR A 55 -10.21 7.81 6.33
C THR A 55 -8.85 7.45 5.73
N ARG A 56 -8.17 8.43 5.13
CA ARG A 56 -6.85 8.26 4.55
C ARG A 56 -5.82 7.92 5.62
N GLU A 57 -5.78 8.69 6.71
CA GLU A 57 -4.92 8.41 7.87
C GLU A 57 -5.16 7.01 8.44
N ARG A 58 -6.43 6.61 8.60
CA ARG A 58 -6.79 5.27 9.07
C ARG A 58 -6.30 4.17 8.12
N ARG A 59 -6.42 4.35 6.79
CA ARG A 59 -5.92 3.37 5.81
C ARG A 59 -4.40 3.29 5.80
N ILE A 60 -3.70 4.41 6.00
CA ILE A 60 -2.23 4.43 6.13
C ILE A 60 -1.80 3.65 7.37
N ARG A 61 -2.42 3.93 8.53
CA ARG A 61 -2.12 3.18 9.76
C ARG A 61 -2.33 1.69 9.57
N ARG A 62 -3.47 1.32 9.00
CA ARG A 62 -3.84 -0.08 8.77
C ARG A 62 -2.96 -0.76 7.70
N THR A 63 -2.42 -0.01 6.74
CA THR A 63 -1.43 -0.55 5.80
C THR A 63 -0.20 -1.06 6.54
N ARG A 64 0.29 -0.32 7.55
CA ARG A 64 1.41 -0.79 8.39
C ARG A 64 1.03 -2.04 9.18
N GLU A 65 -0.08 -1.99 9.92
CA GLU A 65 -0.59 -3.11 10.73
C GLU A 65 -0.71 -4.39 9.88
N GLU A 66 -1.32 -4.29 8.69
CA GLU A 66 -1.49 -5.43 7.79
C GLU A 66 -0.14 -5.97 7.26
N LEU A 67 0.81 -5.09 6.94
CA LEU A 67 2.15 -5.52 6.50
C LEU A 67 2.93 -6.20 7.63
N GLU A 68 2.82 -5.69 8.86
CA GLU A 68 3.41 -6.31 10.06
C GLU A 68 2.79 -7.69 10.33
N GLU A 69 1.48 -7.84 10.11
CA GLU A 69 0.76 -9.12 10.18
C GLU A 69 1.07 -10.06 9.00
N GLY A 70 1.93 -9.65 8.07
CA GLY A 70 2.35 -10.44 6.91
C GLY A 70 1.36 -10.45 5.75
N MET A 71 0.31 -9.62 5.80
CA MET A 71 -0.65 -9.48 4.71
C MET A 71 0.03 -8.84 3.50
N ARG A 72 -0.20 -9.46 2.34
CA ARG A 72 0.39 -9.01 1.07
C ARG A 72 -0.58 -8.16 0.25
N ARG A 73 -1.78 -7.88 0.75
CA ARG A 73 -2.82 -7.07 0.10
C ARG A 73 -3.72 -6.42 1.15
N PRO A 74 -4.37 -5.28 0.83
CA PRO A 74 -5.38 -4.68 1.71
C PRO A 74 -6.47 -5.68 2.09
N CYS A 75 -6.73 -5.89 3.37
CA CYS A 75 -7.81 -6.77 3.79
C CYS A 75 -9.19 -6.07 3.61
N CYS A 76 -10.26 -6.83 3.38
CA CYS A 76 -11.61 -6.31 3.12
C CYS A 76 -11.72 -5.29 1.96
N TRP A 77 -10.78 -5.32 1.01
CA TRP A 77 -10.79 -4.48 -0.20
C TRP A 77 -11.22 -5.32 -1.42
N PRO A 78 -12.29 -4.95 -2.14
CA PRO A 78 -12.86 -5.76 -3.23
C PRO A 78 -11.98 -5.84 -4.50
N GLY A 79 -10.84 -5.16 -4.51
CA GLY A 79 -9.92 -5.05 -5.65
C GLY A 79 -9.80 -3.62 -6.15
N CYS A 80 -8.70 -3.31 -6.83
CA CYS A 80 -8.51 -2.02 -7.48
C CYS A 80 -9.52 -1.88 -8.62
N SER A 81 -10.23 -0.75 -8.72
CA SER A 81 -11.17 -0.47 -9.82
C SER A 81 -10.48 -0.45 -11.19
N HIS A 82 -9.17 -0.18 -11.23
CA HIS A 82 -8.34 -0.25 -12.43
C HIS A 82 -7.93 -1.68 -12.81
N ARG A 83 -8.24 -2.68 -11.98
CA ARG A 83 -8.03 -4.08 -12.32
C ARG A 83 -9.20 -4.52 -13.20
N GLU A 84 -8.93 -4.72 -14.49
CA GLU A 84 -9.85 -5.45 -15.35
C GLU A 84 -10.17 -6.81 -14.70
N ARG A 85 -11.46 -7.04 -14.42
CA ARG A 85 -11.95 -8.36 -14.03
C ARG A 85 -11.97 -9.25 -15.28
N ASN A 86 -10.82 -9.70 -15.73
CA ASN A 86 -10.70 -10.70 -16.81
C ASN A 86 -11.05 -12.12 -16.33
N GLY A 87 -12.04 -12.23 -15.44
CA GLY A 87 -12.59 -13.49 -15.00
C GLY A 87 -13.49 -14.04 -16.09
N ARG A 88 -12.96 -14.98 -16.89
CA ARG A 88 -13.82 -16.01 -17.47
C ARG A 88 -14.45 -16.76 -16.29
N ALA A 89 -15.77 -16.77 -16.23
CA ALA A 89 -16.53 -17.68 -15.38
C ALA A 89 -16.32 -19.13 -15.84
#